data_AF-A0A2S6QU63-F1
#
_entry.id   AF-A0A2S6QU63-F1
#
_cell.length_a   1.000
_cell.length_b   1.000
_cell.length_c   1.000
_cell.angle_alpha   90.00
_cell.angle_beta   90.00
_cell.angle_gamma   90.00
#
_symmetry.space_group_name_H-M   'P 1'
#
loop_
_entity.id
_entity.type
_entity.pdbx_description
1 polymer ?
#
loop_
_entity_poly.entity_id
_entity_poly.type
_entity_poly.pdbx_seq_one_letter_code
_entity_poly.pdbx_strand_id
1 'polypeptide(L)'
;MIVPVFIYWCFTRQTPGALNGWAIPMATDTAFAIGVLAILASRVSISVGVFLTALAIFDDIGAIVIVAFFYGGDLNLSMLLCAALVVVIMYAFNIVGLRQSWFFGISAILLWLCVHESGLHATLAGLLAALTIPAKTRISQTGLVTTMRSLLLSFEQRIKLDGKILESHEQHVLTEDMKLSVRAASTPLQRWEESLINPIAIVVLPLFVLFNAGVSFSGEALELAFDSSVTWGIFAGLVIGKPLGIVLFCAIGMWSRIGVLPAHISKSEVVAVGFLAGIGFTMSTFITSLSFEYYPEHIEPAKLGVLLASFTAAMIALGFLSLTSRNPNVN
;
A
#
# COMPACT_ATOMS: atom_id res chain seq x y z
N MET A 1 7.16 -2.72 12.50
CA MET A 1 6.13 -3.61 13.09
C MET A 1 6.28 -3.91 14.58
N ILE A 2 7.33 -4.62 15.02
CA ILE A 2 7.41 -5.19 16.40
C ILE A 2 7.39 -4.13 17.52
N VAL A 3 8.15 -3.05 17.36
CA VAL A 3 8.26 -2.01 18.40
C VAL A 3 6.91 -1.31 18.69
N PRO A 4 6.14 -0.84 17.70
CA PRO A 4 4.79 -0.32 17.92
C PRO A 4 3.87 -1.28 18.69
N VAL A 5 3.87 -2.55 18.30
CA VAL A 5 3.06 -3.61 18.94
C VAL A 5 3.45 -3.78 20.41
N PHE A 6 4.75 -3.83 20.69
CA PHE A 6 5.25 -3.97 22.05
C PHE A 6 4.88 -2.77 22.93
N ILE A 7 4.99 -1.54 22.39
CA ILE A 7 4.58 -0.33 23.11
C ILE A 7 3.07 -0.39 23.42
N TYR A 8 2.24 -0.72 22.44
CA TYR A 8 0.80 -0.87 22.66
C TYR A 8 0.48 -1.88 23.75
N TRP A 9 1.10 -3.06 23.70
CA TRP A 9 0.91 -4.11 24.70
C TRP A 9 1.21 -3.63 26.12
N CYS A 10 2.27 -2.83 26.31
CA CYS A 10 2.61 -2.28 27.61
C CYS A 10 1.50 -1.39 28.22
N PHE A 11 0.77 -0.66 27.37
CA PHE A 11 -0.34 0.20 27.80
C PHE A 11 -1.63 -0.60 28.06
N THR A 12 -1.90 -1.63 27.27
CA THR A 12 -3.21 -2.30 27.26
C THR A 12 -3.29 -3.61 28.05
N ARG A 13 -2.17 -4.13 28.57
CA ARG A 13 -2.10 -5.39 29.31
C ARG A 13 -3.04 -5.54 30.53
N GLN A 14 -3.53 -4.45 31.10
CA GLN A 14 -4.44 -4.46 32.25
C GLN A 14 -5.91 -4.25 31.87
N THR A 15 -6.20 -3.93 30.60
CA THR A 15 -7.54 -3.58 30.13
C THR A 15 -8.19 -4.80 29.47
N PRO A 16 -9.35 -5.28 29.95
CA PRO A 16 -10.05 -6.41 29.35
C PRO A 16 -10.38 -6.15 27.86
N GLY A 17 -10.20 -7.15 27.01
CA GLY A 17 -10.50 -7.07 25.57
C GLY A 17 -9.51 -6.22 24.74
N ALA A 18 -8.79 -5.29 25.36
CA ALA A 18 -7.89 -4.36 24.69
C ALA A 18 -6.73 -5.05 23.97
N LEU A 19 -6.22 -6.17 24.48
CA LEU A 19 -5.09 -6.88 23.86
C LEU A 19 -5.36 -7.35 22.42
N ASN A 20 -6.63 -7.48 22.02
CA ASN A 20 -6.97 -7.83 20.64
C ASN A 20 -6.57 -6.74 19.64
N GLY A 21 -6.43 -5.48 20.06
CA GLY A 21 -5.99 -4.38 19.18
C GLY A 21 -4.49 -4.32 18.91
N TRP A 22 -3.71 -5.35 19.24
CA TRP A 22 -2.25 -5.32 19.15
C TRP A 22 -1.69 -5.00 17.77
N ALA A 23 -2.40 -5.37 16.70
CA ALA A 23 -1.97 -5.12 15.32
C ALA A 23 -2.27 -3.70 14.82
N ILE A 24 -3.12 -2.93 15.52
CA ILE A 24 -3.54 -1.57 15.10
C ILE A 24 -2.36 -0.61 14.86
N PRO A 25 -1.39 -0.44 15.79
CA PRO A 25 -0.27 0.50 15.63
C PRO A 25 0.82 -0.03 14.68
N MET A 26 0.62 -1.22 14.10
CA MET A 26 1.58 -1.84 13.21
C MET A 26 1.46 -1.32 11.77
N ALA A 27 0.27 -0.90 11.35
CA ALA A 27 0.00 -0.51 9.98
C ALA A 27 0.43 0.92 9.64
N THR A 28 0.60 1.19 8.35
CA THR A 28 0.90 2.51 7.79
C THR A 28 -0.08 2.78 6.67
N ASP A 29 -0.69 3.96 6.63
CA ASP A 29 -1.45 4.42 5.48
C ASP A 29 -0.50 4.99 4.42
N THR A 30 -0.13 4.13 3.46
CA THR A 30 0.77 4.49 2.36
C THR A 30 0.27 5.71 1.57
N ALA A 31 -1.05 5.81 1.31
CA ALA A 31 -1.61 6.87 0.49
C ALA A 31 -1.50 8.23 1.20
N PHE A 32 -1.86 8.28 2.49
CA PHE A 32 -1.76 9.51 3.26
C PHE A 32 -0.31 9.90 3.56
N ALA A 33 0.56 8.93 3.85
CA ALA A 33 1.98 9.18 4.08
C ALA A 33 2.67 9.76 2.83
N ILE A 34 2.40 9.20 1.64
CA ILE A 34 2.89 9.76 0.37
C ILE A 34 2.22 11.11 0.08
N GLY A 35 0.94 11.28 0.40
CA GLY A 35 0.23 12.55 0.26
C GLY A 35 0.88 13.68 1.07
N VAL A 36 1.22 13.42 2.34
CA VAL A 36 1.95 14.37 3.20
C VAL A 36 3.35 14.64 2.65
N LEU A 37 4.06 13.61 2.18
CA LEU A 37 5.36 13.76 1.54
C LEU A 37 5.28 14.65 0.28
N ALA A 38 4.21 14.50 -0.51
CA ALA A 38 3.98 15.25 -1.74
C ALA A 38 3.81 16.76 -1.51
N ILE A 39 3.29 17.17 -0.34
CA ILE A 39 3.21 18.59 0.07
C ILE A 39 4.61 19.23 0.10
N LEU A 40 5.64 18.43 0.42
CA LEU A 40 7.03 18.85 0.47
C LEU A 40 7.87 18.27 -0.70
N ALA A 41 7.23 17.86 -1.81
CA ALA A 41 7.91 17.19 -2.92
C ALA A 41 9.08 17.98 -3.51
N SER A 42 9.01 19.32 -3.52
CA SER A 42 10.09 20.19 -4.02
C SER A 42 11.32 20.25 -3.09
N ARG A 43 11.19 19.72 -1.88
CA ARG A 43 12.13 19.81 -0.79
C ARG A 43 12.74 18.44 -0.45
N VAL A 44 12.03 17.35 -0.72
CA VAL A 44 12.49 16.03 -0.32
C VAL A 44 13.07 15.27 -1.51
N SER A 45 14.15 14.52 -1.29
CA SER A 45 14.76 13.70 -2.34
C SER A 45 13.83 12.55 -2.74
N ILE A 46 13.93 12.13 -4.00
CA ILE A 46 13.17 10.97 -4.53
C ILE A 46 13.47 9.70 -3.72
N SER A 47 14.71 9.57 -3.22
CA SER A 47 15.14 8.45 -2.38
C SER A 47 14.28 8.26 -1.13
N VAL A 48 13.84 9.33 -0.49
CA VAL A 48 12.96 9.27 0.69
C VAL A 48 11.59 8.70 0.32
N GLY A 49 11.03 9.11 -0.82
CA GLY A 49 9.79 8.55 -1.35
C GLY A 49 9.93 7.05 -1.64
N VAL A 50 11.01 6.64 -2.30
CA VAL A 50 11.29 5.22 -2.56
C VAL A 50 11.41 4.42 -1.26
N PHE A 51 12.11 4.96 -0.25
CA PHE A 51 12.26 4.31 1.05
C PHE A 51 10.93 4.17 1.80
N LEU A 52 10.13 5.25 1.86
CA LEU A 52 8.82 5.24 2.49
C LEU A 52 7.87 4.25 1.80
N THR A 53 7.80 4.28 0.47
CA THR A 53 6.92 3.38 -0.29
C THR A 53 7.33 1.93 -0.09
N ALA A 54 8.62 1.61 -0.12
CA ALA A 54 9.08 0.25 0.13
C ALA A 54 8.72 -0.22 1.55
N LEU A 55 8.99 0.61 2.57
CA LEU A 55 8.65 0.31 3.95
C LEU A 55 7.14 0.08 4.12
N ALA A 56 6.32 0.97 3.56
CA ALA A 56 4.88 0.92 3.71
C ALA A 56 4.28 -0.30 2.99
N ILE A 57 4.77 -0.68 1.81
CA ILE A 57 4.36 -1.92 1.13
C ILE A 57 4.66 -3.16 1.98
N PHE A 58 5.86 -3.26 2.57
CA PHE A 58 6.20 -4.40 3.44
C PHE A 58 5.34 -4.41 4.71
N ASP A 59 5.12 -3.25 5.32
CA ASP A 59 4.25 -3.13 6.49
C ASP A 59 2.79 -3.51 6.15
N ASP A 60 2.28 -3.10 4.98
CA ASP A 60 0.91 -3.41 4.53
C ASP A 60 0.72 -4.89 4.23
N ILE A 61 1.68 -5.52 3.53
CA ILE A 61 1.65 -6.97 3.29
C ILE A 61 1.67 -7.74 4.61
N GLY A 62 2.55 -7.36 5.54
CA GLY A 62 2.62 -8.00 6.85
C GLY A 62 1.34 -7.80 7.67
N ALA A 63 0.72 -6.62 7.60
CA ALA A 63 -0.57 -6.35 8.22
C ALA A 63 -1.69 -7.19 7.64
N ILE A 64 -1.80 -7.30 6.30
CA ILE A 64 -2.81 -8.15 5.64
C ILE A 64 -2.66 -9.61 6.07
N VAL A 65 -1.43 -10.13 6.12
CA VAL A 65 -1.16 -11.50 6.56
C VAL A 65 -1.58 -11.70 8.02
N ILE A 66 -1.18 -10.80 8.91
CA ILE A 66 -1.57 -10.86 10.33
C ILE A 66 -3.09 -10.80 10.49
N VAL A 67 -3.75 -9.89 9.79
CA VAL A 67 -5.21 -9.76 9.79
C VAL A 67 -5.88 -11.07 9.37
N ALA A 68 -5.40 -11.67 8.27
CA ALA A 68 -5.99 -12.88 7.74
C ALA A 68 -5.93 -14.08 8.69
N PHE A 69 -4.85 -14.22 9.47
CA PHE A 69 -4.66 -15.37 10.36
C PHE A 69 -5.17 -15.15 11.79
N PHE A 70 -5.13 -13.93 12.31
CA PHE A 70 -5.46 -13.65 13.72
C PHE A 70 -6.86 -13.07 13.93
N TYR A 71 -7.46 -12.49 12.89
CA TYR A 71 -8.79 -11.87 12.94
C TYR A 71 -9.75 -12.51 11.93
N GLY A 72 -9.44 -13.74 11.53
CA GLY A 72 -10.35 -14.61 10.78
C GLY A 72 -11.37 -15.28 11.70
N GLY A 73 -12.48 -15.72 11.12
CA GLY A 73 -13.50 -16.54 11.79
C GLY A 73 -13.16 -18.03 11.75
N ASP A 74 -14.17 -18.86 12.03
CA ASP A 74 -14.04 -20.31 12.02
C ASP A 74 -13.64 -20.85 10.65
N LEU A 75 -12.64 -21.73 10.63
CA LEU A 75 -12.06 -22.23 9.38
C LEU A 75 -12.97 -23.27 8.72
N ASN A 76 -13.46 -22.93 7.52
CA ASN A 76 -14.11 -23.90 6.65
C ASN A 76 -13.09 -24.50 5.69
N LEU A 77 -12.62 -25.71 6.03
CA LEU A 77 -11.58 -26.43 5.28
C LEU A 77 -11.97 -26.67 3.81
N SER A 78 -13.26 -26.87 3.52
CA SER A 78 -13.73 -27.09 2.14
C SER A 78 -13.53 -25.86 1.27
N MET A 79 -13.89 -24.68 1.77
CA MET A 79 -13.71 -23.40 1.07
C MET A 79 -12.23 -23.01 1.00
N LEU A 80 -11.44 -23.37 2.01
CA LEU A 80 -9.99 -23.19 1.97
C LEU A 80 -9.33 -24.02 0.85
N LEU A 81 -9.75 -25.28 0.68
CA LEU A 81 -9.30 -26.13 -0.43
C LEU A 81 -9.72 -25.56 -1.78
N CYS A 82 -10.95 -25.04 -1.90
CA CYS A 82 -11.41 -24.34 -3.10
C CYS A 82 -10.54 -23.11 -3.41
N ALA A 83 -10.26 -22.27 -2.40
CA ALA A 83 -9.39 -21.10 -2.56
C ALA A 83 -7.98 -21.51 -3.01
N ALA A 84 -7.39 -22.52 -2.38
CA ALA A 84 -6.08 -23.05 -2.77
C ALA A 84 -6.07 -23.57 -4.22
N LEU A 85 -7.13 -24.27 -4.65
CA LEU A 85 -7.28 -24.75 -6.01
C LEU A 85 -7.36 -23.61 -7.02
N VAL A 86 -8.10 -22.54 -6.72
CA VAL A 86 -8.16 -21.34 -7.58
C VAL A 86 -6.78 -20.69 -7.71
N VAL A 87 -6.03 -20.53 -6.61
CA VAL A 87 -4.65 -20.00 -6.65
C VAL A 87 -3.74 -20.88 -7.50
N VAL A 88 -3.82 -22.20 -7.35
CA VAL A 88 -3.02 -23.15 -8.15
C VAL A 88 -3.35 -23.03 -9.64
N ILE A 89 -4.62 -22.89 -10.01
CA ILE A 89 -5.02 -22.69 -11.41
C ILE A 89 -4.48 -21.37 -11.95
N MET A 90 -4.63 -20.26 -11.20
CA MET A 90 -4.10 -18.95 -11.61
C MET A 90 -2.58 -19.01 -11.80
N TYR A 91 -1.87 -19.67 -10.89
CA TYR A 91 -0.42 -19.87 -10.97
C TYR A 91 -0.02 -20.75 -12.15
N ALA A 92 -0.72 -21.86 -12.39
CA ALA A 92 -0.47 -22.71 -13.55
C ALA A 92 -0.65 -21.94 -14.87
N PHE A 93 -1.69 -21.10 -14.97
CA PHE A 93 -1.92 -20.27 -16.15
C PHE A 93 -0.85 -19.20 -16.35
N ASN A 94 -0.31 -18.64 -15.27
CA ASN A 94 0.84 -17.75 -15.33
C ASN A 94 2.07 -18.46 -15.92
N ILE A 95 2.36 -19.70 -15.47
CA ILE A 95 3.47 -20.51 -15.99
C ILE A 95 3.26 -20.86 -17.48
N VAL A 96 2.06 -21.28 -17.87
CA VAL A 96 1.70 -21.62 -19.26
C VAL A 96 1.79 -20.38 -20.18
N GLY A 97 1.87 -19.17 -19.61
CA GLY A 97 2.01 -17.94 -20.36
C GLY A 97 0.68 -17.36 -20.84
N LEU A 98 -0.44 -17.76 -20.23
CA LEU A 98 -1.74 -17.14 -20.46
C LEU A 98 -1.74 -15.76 -19.80
N ARG A 99 -2.03 -14.73 -20.60
CA ARG A 99 -1.91 -13.30 -20.20
C ARG A 99 -3.21 -12.52 -20.38
N GLN A 100 -4.32 -13.25 -20.49
CA GLN A 100 -5.64 -12.66 -20.65
C GLN A 100 -6.10 -12.05 -19.33
N SER A 101 -6.23 -10.72 -19.26
CA SER A 101 -6.55 -10.02 -18.01
C SER A 101 -7.90 -10.43 -17.42
N TRP A 102 -8.92 -10.67 -18.26
CA TRP A 102 -10.27 -11.02 -17.79
C TRP A 102 -10.28 -12.32 -16.96
N PHE A 103 -9.45 -13.30 -17.33
CA PHE A 103 -9.36 -14.57 -16.61
C PHE A 103 -8.87 -14.37 -15.17
N PHE A 104 -7.81 -13.58 -14.99
CA PHE A 104 -7.28 -13.25 -13.66
C PHE A 104 -8.28 -12.42 -12.85
N GLY A 105 -9.04 -11.53 -13.49
CA GLY A 105 -10.08 -10.76 -12.83
C GLY A 105 -11.21 -11.63 -12.28
N ILE A 106 -11.78 -12.53 -13.09
CA ILE A 106 -12.82 -13.45 -12.64
C ILE A 106 -12.29 -14.40 -11.57
N SER A 107 -11.08 -14.92 -11.75
CA SER A 107 -10.46 -15.83 -10.77
C SER A 107 -10.17 -15.13 -9.45
N ALA A 108 -9.81 -13.84 -9.46
CA ALA A 108 -9.63 -13.05 -8.24
C ALA A 108 -10.95 -12.84 -7.48
N ILE A 109 -12.07 -12.61 -8.18
CA ILE A 109 -13.40 -12.52 -7.55
C ILE A 109 -13.82 -13.87 -6.96
N LEU A 110 -13.60 -14.96 -7.70
CA LEU A 110 -13.87 -16.30 -7.21
C LEU A 110 -13.01 -16.63 -5.98
N LEU A 111 -11.72 -16.29 -6.02
CA LEU A 111 -10.81 -16.44 -4.90
C LEU A 111 -11.28 -15.64 -3.69
N TRP A 112 -11.73 -14.41 -3.89
CA TRP A 112 -12.29 -13.57 -2.83
C TRP A 112 -13.49 -14.22 -2.15
N LEU A 113 -14.44 -14.78 -2.92
CA LEU A 113 -15.59 -15.52 -2.38
C LEU A 113 -15.14 -16.74 -1.57
N CYS A 114 -14.24 -17.56 -2.11
CA CYS A 114 -13.76 -18.75 -1.40
C CYS A 114 -12.99 -18.40 -0.13
N VAL A 115 -12.16 -17.35 -0.14
CA VAL A 115 -11.42 -16.90 1.04
C VAL A 115 -12.39 -16.37 2.10
N HIS A 116 -13.38 -15.55 1.71
CA HIS A 116 -14.39 -15.02 2.64
C HIS A 116 -15.17 -16.14 3.36
N GLU A 117 -15.65 -17.13 2.60
CA GLU A 117 -16.39 -18.29 3.14
C GLU A 117 -15.48 -19.31 3.86
N SER A 118 -14.16 -19.19 3.74
CA SER A 118 -13.19 -20.07 4.43
C SER A 118 -12.92 -19.68 5.87
N GLY A 119 -13.42 -18.52 6.32
CA GLY A 119 -13.09 -17.94 7.62
C GLY A 119 -11.85 -17.06 7.62
N LEU A 120 -11.02 -17.10 6.57
CA LEU A 120 -9.93 -16.14 6.39
C LEU A 120 -10.46 -14.77 5.95
N HIS A 121 -9.72 -13.72 6.30
CA HIS A 121 -10.12 -12.38 5.90
C HIS A 121 -9.97 -12.16 4.39
N ALA A 122 -10.99 -11.58 3.76
CA ALA A 122 -11.12 -11.55 2.31
C ALA A 122 -10.07 -10.68 1.58
N THR A 123 -9.39 -9.77 2.28
CA THR A 123 -8.30 -8.97 1.70
C THR A 123 -7.10 -9.82 1.26
N LEU A 124 -6.90 -11.00 1.88
CA LEU A 124 -5.85 -11.94 1.51
C LEU A 124 -6.00 -12.40 0.06
N ALA A 125 -7.23 -12.51 -0.45
CA ALA A 125 -7.49 -12.90 -1.84
C ALA A 125 -6.85 -11.93 -2.84
N GLY A 126 -6.89 -10.63 -2.57
CA GLY A 126 -6.27 -9.62 -3.42
C GLY A 126 -4.74 -9.77 -3.48
N LEU A 127 -4.10 -10.00 -2.32
CA LEU A 127 -2.66 -10.27 -2.23
C LEU A 127 -2.27 -11.53 -3.00
N LEU A 128 -2.98 -12.64 -2.78
CA LEU A 128 -2.72 -13.91 -3.46
C LEU A 128 -2.94 -13.79 -4.98
N ALA A 129 -4.02 -13.13 -5.41
CA ALA A 129 -4.27 -12.87 -6.81
C ALA A 129 -3.12 -12.07 -7.43
N ALA A 130 -2.68 -10.98 -6.81
CA ALA A 130 -1.58 -10.15 -7.31
C ALA A 130 -0.27 -10.94 -7.50
N LEU A 131 0.06 -11.85 -6.57
CA LEU A 131 1.25 -12.72 -6.67
C LEU A 131 1.17 -13.72 -7.83
N THR A 132 -0.04 -14.06 -8.30
CA THR A 132 -0.22 -14.98 -9.44
C THR A 132 -0.29 -14.28 -10.80
N ILE A 133 -0.49 -12.96 -10.86
CA ILE A 133 -0.58 -12.24 -12.13
C ILE A 133 0.80 -12.18 -12.81
N PRO A 134 0.91 -12.44 -14.13
CA PRO A 134 2.21 -12.45 -14.81
C PRO A 134 2.94 -11.10 -14.78
N ALA A 135 4.20 -11.13 -14.33
CA ALA A 135 5.10 -9.98 -14.26
C ALA A 135 6.22 -9.99 -15.32
N LYS A 136 6.11 -10.84 -16.36
CA LYS A 136 7.09 -10.91 -17.47
C LYS A 136 6.52 -10.36 -18.78
N THR A 137 7.37 -9.68 -19.56
CA THR A 137 6.99 -9.07 -20.84
C THR A 137 6.83 -10.12 -21.95
N ARG A 138 6.18 -9.77 -23.07
CA ARG A 138 6.02 -10.69 -24.22
C ARG A 138 7.12 -10.52 -25.25
N ILE A 139 7.59 -9.29 -25.39
CA ILE A 139 8.55 -8.89 -26.41
C ILE A 139 9.88 -8.61 -25.72
N SER A 140 10.97 -9.02 -26.36
CA SER A 140 12.32 -8.67 -25.93
C SER A 140 12.62 -7.19 -26.18
N GLN A 141 13.58 -6.62 -25.46
CA GLN A 141 14.00 -5.24 -25.67
C GLN A 141 14.40 -4.98 -27.14
N THR A 142 15.18 -5.89 -27.73
CA THR A 142 15.58 -5.81 -29.13
C THR A 142 14.38 -5.90 -30.09
N GLY A 143 13.42 -6.78 -29.80
CA GLY A 143 12.20 -6.91 -30.61
C GLY A 143 11.39 -5.61 -30.63
N LEU A 144 11.20 -4.99 -29.45
CA LEU A 144 10.49 -3.71 -29.36
C LEU A 144 11.19 -2.61 -30.15
N VAL A 145 12.51 -2.45 -29.99
CA VAL A 145 13.27 -1.41 -30.68
C VAL A 145 13.21 -1.58 -32.19
N THR A 146 13.34 -2.81 -32.69
CA THR A 146 13.27 -3.09 -34.13
C THR A 146 11.89 -2.77 -34.69
N THR A 147 10.81 -3.21 -34.03
CA THR A 147 9.43 -2.93 -34.45
C THR A 147 9.11 -1.43 -34.40
N MET A 148 9.54 -0.73 -33.35
CA MET A 148 9.32 0.71 -33.23
C MET A 148 10.06 1.49 -34.32
N ARG A 149 11.31 1.12 -34.64
CA ARG A 149 12.05 1.73 -35.75
C ARG A 149 11.34 1.51 -37.09
N SER A 150 10.87 0.30 -37.37
CA SER A 150 10.17 0.04 -38.64
C SER A 150 8.86 0.81 -38.75
N LEU A 151 8.09 0.92 -37.66
CA LEU A 151 6.84 1.69 -37.64
C LEU A 151 7.10 3.18 -37.78
N LEU A 152 8.14 3.72 -37.10
CA LEU A 152 8.53 5.12 -37.22
C LEU A 152 8.98 5.47 -38.64
N LEU A 153 9.84 4.66 -39.26
CA LEU A 153 10.25 4.86 -40.65
C LEU A 153 9.06 4.83 -41.61
N SER A 154 8.12 3.90 -41.40
CA SER A 154 6.88 3.81 -42.20
C SER A 154 5.97 5.02 -42.01
N PHE A 155 5.98 5.61 -40.81
CA PHE A 155 5.24 6.82 -40.49
C PHE A 155 5.89 8.06 -41.11
N GLU A 156 7.21 8.21 -41.00
CA GLU A 156 7.99 9.31 -41.59
C GLU A 156 7.82 9.41 -43.10
N GLN A 157 7.83 8.27 -43.80
CA GLN A 157 7.59 8.21 -45.25
C GLN A 157 6.21 8.75 -45.67
N ARG A 158 5.27 8.87 -44.73
CA ARG A 158 3.89 9.28 -44.97
C ARG A 158 3.56 10.65 -44.34
N ILE A 159 4.55 11.36 -43.81
CA ILE A 159 4.40 12.74 -43.36
C ILE A 159 4.31 13.65 -44.60
N LYS A 160 3.23 14.43 -44.71
CA LYS A 160 3.12 15.50 -45.71
C LYS A 160 3.55 16.82 -45.05
N LEU A 161 4.28 17.65 -45.80
CA LEU A 161 4.88 18.91 -45.33
C LEU A 161 3.87 19.90 -44.69
N ASP A 162 2.58 19.84 -45.07
CA ASP A 162 1.50 20.70 -44.53
C ASP A 162 0.32 19.92 -43.92
N GLY A 163 0.45 18.61 -43.70
CA GLY A 163 -0.65 17.77 -43.20
C GLY A 163 -0.77 17.79 -41.69
N LYS A 164 -2.00 17.79 -41.15
CA LYS A 164 -2.21 17.52 -39.72
C LYS A 164 -1.87 16.06 -39.40
N ILE A 165 -1.35 15.82 -38.20
CA ILE A 165 -1.10 14.47 -37.68
C ILE A 165 -2.42 13.68 -37.67
N LEU A 166 -2.41 12.44 -38.18
CA LEU A 166 -3.55 11.50 -38.24
C LEU A 166 -4.64 11.83 -39.29
N GLU A 167 -4.31 12.55 -40.37
CA GLU A 167 -5.30 12.80 -41.44
C GLU A 167 -5.67 11.55 -42.25
N SER A 168 -4.75 10.58 -42.38
CA SER A 168 -4.98 9.37 -43.17
C SER A 168 -5.32 8.17 -42.29
N HIS A 169 -6.19 7.30 -42.81
CA HIS A 169 -6.51 6.03 -42.16
C HIS A 169 -5.25 5.17 -41.89
N GLU A 170 -4.27 5.21 -42.79
CA GLU A 170 -3.00 4.50 -42.62
C GLU A 170 -2.13 5.06 -41.49
N GLN A 171 -2.09 6.39 -41.30
CA GLN A 171 -1.39 6.99 -40.16
C GLN A 171 -2.03 6.57 -38.83
N HIS A 172 -3.37 6.49 -38.77
CA HIS A 172 -4.08 5.95 -37.61
C HIS A 172 -3.68 4.50 -37.32
N VAL A 173 -3.66 3.63 -38.33
CA VAL A 173 -3.25 2.22 -38.17
C VAL A 173 -1.82 2.13 -37.63
N LEU A 174 -0.88 2.91 -38.18
CA LEU A 174 0.51 2.91 -37.70
C LEU A 174 0.62 3.35 -36.24
N THR A 175 -0.14 4.38 -35.82
CA THR A 175 -0.13 4.80 -34.41
C THR A 175 -0.76 3.77 -33.47
N GLU A 176 -1.79 3.04 -33.93
CA GLU A 176 -2.39 1.97 -33.14
C GLU A 176 -1.44 0.78 -33.04
N ASP A 177 -0.72 0.42 -34.11
CA ASP A 177 0.31 -0.62 -34.10
C ASP A 177 1.48 -0.27 -33.17
N MET A 178 1.91 1.00 -33.15
CA MET A 178 2.90 1.48 -32.18
C MET A 178 2.39 1.30 -30.75
N LYS A 179 1.14 1.72 -30.49
CA LYS A 179 0.51 1.58 -29.18
C LYS A 179 0.38 0.11 -28.75
N LEU A 180 -0.02 -0.79 -29.65
CA LEU A 180 -0.11 -2.23 -29.39
C LEU A 180 1.28 -2.85 -29.13
N SER A 181 2.30 -2.41 -29.86
CA SER A 181 3.68 -2.86 -29.69
C SER A 181 4.24 -2.46 -28.32
N VAL A 182 4.03 -1.20 -27.92
CA VAL A 182 4.40 -0.70 -26.58
C VAL A 182 3.60 -1.44 -25.50
N ARG A 183 2.30 -1.65 -25.69
CA ARG A 183 1.45 -2.39 -24.75
C ARG A 183 1.85 -3.87 -24.61
N ALA A 184 2.41 -4.48 -25.64
CA ALA A 184 2.92 -5.85 -25.57
C ALA A 184 4.29 -5.95 -24.86
N ALA A 185 4.99 -4.81 -24.73
CA ALA A 185 6.20 -4.69 -23.93
C ALA A 185 5.93 -4.44 -22.44
N SER A 186 4.72 -4.02 -22.04
CA SER A 186 4.32 -3.97 -20.62
C SER A 186 3.82 -5.32 -20.10
N THR A 187 3.94 -5.54 -18.80
CA THR A 187 3.51 -6.79 -18.16
C THR A 187 2.01 -6.74 -17.86
N PRO A 188 1.30 -7.89 -17.83
CA PRO A 188 -0.07 -7.93 -17.34
C PRO A 188 -0.24 -7.27 -15.97
N LEU A 189 0.66 -7.54 -15.02
CA LEU A 189 0.64 -6.93 -13.69
C LEU A 189 0.70 -5.39 -13.74
N GLN A 190 1.64 -4.84 -14.49
CA GLN A 190 1.79 -3.38 -14.61
C GLN A 190 0.57 -2.73 -15.28
N ARG A 191 -0.05 -3.39 -16.27
CA ARG A 191 -1.29 -2.90 -16.88
C ARG A 191 -2.45 -2.88 -15.88
N TRP A 192 -2.51 -3.84 -14.97
CA TRP A 192 -3.49 -3.86 -13.89
C TRP A 192 -3.23 -2.73 -12.89
N GLU A 193 -1.98 -2.54 -12.48
CA GLU A 193 -1.57 -1.45 -11.59
C GLU A 193 -1.98 -0.08 -12.15
N GLU A 194 -1.58 0.24 -13.39
CA GLU A 194 -1.91 1.50 -14.07
C GLU A 194 -3.44 1.72 -14.19
N SER A 195 -4.20 0.64 -14.40
CA SER A 195 -5.65 0.71 -14.52
C SER A 195 -6.37 0.84 -13.19
N LEU A 196 -5.80 0.32 -12.09
CA LEU A 196 -6.44 0.29 -10.77
C LEU A 196 -6.05 1.47 -9.88
N ILE A 197 -4.86 2.05 -10.06
CA ILE A 197 -4.35 3.10 -9.17
C ILE A 197 -5.31 4.30 -9.06
N ASN A 198 -5.85 4.79 -10.18
CA ASN A 198 -6.74 5.95 -10.20
C ASN A 198 -8.13 5.65 -9.61
N PRO A 199 -8.84 4.57 -10.02
CA PRO A 199 -10.09 4.19 -9.37
C PRO A 199 -9.95 3.96 -7.86
N ILE A 200 -8.85 3.34 -7.42
CA ILE A 200 -8.62 3.10 -5.99
C ILE A 200 -8.43 4.43 -5.26
N ALA A 201 -7.58 5.32 -5.77
CA ALA A 201 -7.27 6.59 -5.11
C ALA A 201 -8.46 7.56 -5.08
N ILE A 202 -9.28 7.59 -6.14
CA ILE A 202 -10.36 8.58 -6.30
C ILE A 202 -11.70 8.08 -5.74
N VAL A 203 -11.96 6.77 -5.81
CA VAL A 203 -13.27 6.20 -5.45
C VAL A 203 -13.16 5.30 -4.23
N VAL A 204 -12.33 4.25 -4.30
CA VAL A 204 -12.30 3.22 -3.24
C VAL A 204 -11.82 3.78 -1.91
N LEU A 205 -10.70 4.51 -1.90
CA LEU A 205 -10.11 5.01 -0.67
C LEU A 205 -10.97 6.12 -0.01
N PRO A 206 -11.50 7.12 -0.72
CA PRO A 206 -12.41 8.10 -0.12
C PRO A 206 -13.71 7.48 0.41
N LEU A 207 -14.30 6.51 -0.30
CA LEU A 207 -15.46 5.78 0.21
C LEU A 207 -15.09 4.94 1.44
N PHE A 208 -13.96 4.26 1.42
CA PHE A 208 -13.47 3.49 2.55
C PHE A 208 -13.32 4.35 3.80
N VAL A 209 -12.70 5.53 3.67
CA VAL A 209 -12.57 6.53 4.72
C VAL A 209 -13.95 6.98 5.21
N LEU A 210 -14.85 7.34 4.29
CA LEU A 210 -16.19 7.82 4.64
C LEU A 210 -16.96 6.83 5.54
N PHE A 211 -16.87 5.53 5.24
CA PHE A 211 -17.58 4.50 6.00
C PHE A 211 -16.83 4.02 7.26
N ASN A 212 -15.50 4.07 7.29
CA ASN A 212 -14.71 3.52 8.41
C ASN A 212 -14.18 4.56 9.38
N ALA A 213 -13.90 5.79 8.92
CA ALA A 213 -13.35 6.85 9.75
C ALA A 213 -14.40 7.65 10.53
N GLY A 214 -15.70 7.34 10.37
CA GLY A 214 -16.77 7.97 11.15
C GLY A 214 -16.53 7.78 12.65
N VAL A 215 -16.19 8.88 13.34
CA VAL A 215 -16.08 8.94 14.80
C VAL A 215 -17.01 10.03 15.31
N SER A 216 -17.71 9.75 16.41
CA SER A 216 -18.48 10.74 17.15
C SER A 216 -17.53 11.73 17.85
N PHE A 217 -17.72 13.03 17.62
CA PHE A 217 -17.01 14.10 18.35
C PHE A 217 -17.89 14.69 19.45
N SER A 218 -18.62 13.83 20.18
CA SER A 218 -19.37 14.26 21.36
C SER A 218 -18.41 14.46 22.54
N GLY A 219 -18.78 15.32 23.50
CA GLY A 219 -17.98 15.54 24.71
C GLY A 219 -17.71 14.25 25.47
N GLU A 220 -18.72 13.38 25.58
CA GLU A 220 -18.63 12.07 26.23
C GLU A 220 -17.67 11.11 25.50
N ALA A 221 -17.71 11.06 24.16
CA ALA A 221 -16.81 10.21 23.38
C ALA A 221 -15.34 10.64 23.50
N LEU A 222 -15.10 11.96 23.53
CA LEU A 222 -13.77 12.51 23.77
C LEU A 222 -13.26 12.14 25.17
N GLU A 223 -14.07 12.32 26.20
CA GLU A 223 -13.71 11.96 27.59
C GLU A 223 -13.36 10.47 27.71
N LEU A 224 -14.22 9.59 27.18
CA LEU A 224 -13.96 8.15 27.14
C LEU A 224 -12.67 7.79 26.38
N ALA A 225 -12.38 8.50 25.28
CA ALA A 225 -11.16 8.26 24.52
C ALA A 225 -9.91 8.69 25.28
N PHE A 226 -9.93 9.84 25.96
CA PHE A 226 -8.78 10.33 26.71
C PHE A 226 -8.47 9.49 27.97
N ASP A 227 -9.48 8.86 28.57
CA ASP A 227 -9.29 7.94 29.69
C ASP A 227 -8.93 6.51 29.27
N SER A 228 -9.09 6.17 27.98
CA SER A 228 -8.84 4.82 27.48
C SER A 228 -7.36 4.53 27.27
N SER A 229 -6.90 3.41 27.85
CA SER A 229 -5.55 2.87 27.62
C SER A 229 -5.32 2.46 26.16
N VAL A 230 -6.39 2.11 25.43
CA VAL A 230 -6.32 1.74 24.00
C VAL A 230 -5.94 2.94 23.15
N THR A 231 -6.54 4.10 23.40
CA THR A 231 -6.22 5.36 22.72
C THR A 231 -4.74 5.70 22.88
N TRP A 232 -4.24 5.70 24.12
CA TRP A 232 -2.85 6.05 24.41
C TRP A 232 -1.86 4.98 23.96
N GLY A 233 -2.24 3.70 24.02
CA GLY A 233 -1.43 2.61 23.48
C GLY A 233 -1.24 2.73 21.97
N ILE A 234 -2.30 3.04 21.22
CA ILE A 234 -2.24 3.28 19.77
C ILE A 234 -1.41 4.53 19.48
N PHE A 235 -1.69 5.62 20.22
CA PHE A 235 -0.99 6.88 20.07
C PHE A 235 0.52 6.71 20.27
N ALA A 236 0.94 6.10 21.38
CA ALA A 236 2.35 5.84 21.65
C ALA A 236 2.96 4.85 20.64
N GLY A 237 2.22 3.81 20.25
CA GLY A 237 2.68 2.84 19.25
C GLY A 237 2.99 3.48 17.89
N LEU A 238 2.10 4.35 17.40
CA LEU A 238 2.24 5.03 16.11
C LEU A 238 3.20 6.23 16.17
N VAL A 239 3.07 7.11 17.16
CA VAL A 239 3.86 8.35 17.23
C VAL A 239 5.28 8.11 17.74
N ILE A 240 5.48 7.16 18.67
CA ILE A 240 6.79 6.87 19.26
C ILE A 240 7.35 5.56 18.71
N GLY A 241 6.53 4.51 18.70
CA GLY A 241 6.98 3.16 18.34
C GLY A 241 7.43 3.01 16.90
N LYS A 242 6.71 3.61 15.94
CA LYS A 242 7.09 3.53 14.52
C LYS A 242 8.43 4.22 14.26
N PRO A 243 8.64 5.50 14.62
CA PRO A 243 9.95 6.14 14.44
C PRO A 243 11.07 5.41 15.18
N LEU A 244 10.85 5.03 16.44
CA LEU A 244 11.86 4.33 17.23
C LEU A 244 12.24 3.00 16.58
N GLY A 245 11.25 2.21 16.16
CA GLY A 245 11.47 0.94 15.50
C GLY A 245 12.24 1.09 14.20
N ILE A 246 11.82 2.01 13.33
CA ILE A 246 12.47 2.21 12.02
C ILE A 246 13.92 2.66 12.21
N VAL A 247 14.17 3.66 13.05
CA VAL A 247 15.52 4.15 13.33
C VAL A 247 16.40 3.05 13.92
N LEU A 248 15.89 2.29 14.89
CA LEU A 248 16.60 1.20 15.53
C LEU A 248 16.98 0.10 14.54
N PHE A 249 16.02 -0.40 13.76
CA PHE A 249 16.27 -1.49 12.82
C PHE A 249 17.11 -1.04 11.61
N CYS A 250 17.00 0.22 11.17
CA CYS A 250 17.93 0.79 10.20
C CYS A 250 19.36 0.83 10.77
N ALA A 251 19.54 1.26 12.03
CA ALA A 251 20.85 1.28 12.67
C ALA A 251 21.44 -0.14 12.81
N ILE A 252 20.64 -1.12 13.24
CA ILE A 252 21.06 -2.52 13.33
C ILE A 252 21.43 -3.08 11.95
N GLY A 253 20.62 -2.81 10.91
CA GLY A 253 20.88 -3.28 9.55
C GLY A 253 22.19 -2.72 8.97
N MET A 254 22.48 -1.44 9.21
CA MET A 254 23.75 -0.83 8.82
C MET A 254 24.93 -1.38 9.63
N TRP A 255 24.76 -1.54 10.94
CA TRP A 255 25.81 -2.06 11.82
C TRP A 255 26.20 -3.51 11.49
N SER A 256 25.20 -4.35 11.24
CA SER A 256 25.37 -5.76 10.84
C SER A 256 25.78 -5.96 9.38
N ARG A 257 25.85 -4.88 8.58
CA ARG A 257 26.14 -4.89 7.14
C ARG A 257 25.16 -5.73 6.31
N ILE A 258 23.93 -5.93 6.80
CA ILE A 258 22.86 -6.64 6.11
C ILE A 258 22.16 -5.74 5.09
N GLY A 259 22.24 -4.41 5.26
CA GLY A 259 21.63 -3.45 4.34
C GLY A 259 22.30 -2.09 4.36
N VAL A 260 22.03 -1.33 3.29
CA VAL A 260 22.45 0.07 3.14
C VAL A 260 21.21 0.93 2.92
N LEU A 261 21.22 2.15 3.45
CA LEU A 261 20.20 3.13 3.12
C LEU A 261 20.33 3.55 1.64
N PRO A 262 19.23 3.89 0.97
CA PRO A 262 19.27 4.49 -0.35
C PRO A 262 20.19 5.71 -0.41
N ALA A 263 20.79 5.94 -1.58
CA ALA A 263 21.70 7.05 -1.78
C ALA A 263 21.05 8.39 -1.41
N HIS A 264 21.81 9.25 -0.74
CA HIS A 264 21.42 10.61 -0.35
C HIS A 264 20.34 10.73 0.73
N ILE A 265 20.06 9.68 1.51
CA ILE A 265 19.20 9.79 2.70
C ILE A 265 20.04 10.12 3.94
N SER A 266 19.72 11.24 4.59
CA SER A 266 20.28 11.65 5.89
C SER A 266 19.61 10.91 7.06
N LYS A 267 20.30 10.80 8.20
CA LYS A 267 19.74 10.17 9.41
C LYS A 267 18.45 10.86 9.90
N SER A 268 18.37 12.17 9.74
CA SER A 268 17.20 13.00 10.06
C SER A 268 16.02 12.72 9.13
N GLU A 269 16.25 12.44 7.84
CA GLU A 269 15.19 12.00 6.94
C GLU A 269 14.69 10.60 7.28
N VAL A 270 15.54 9.70 7.80
CA VAL A 270 15.08 8.39 8.32
C VAL A 270 14.13 8.59 9.50
N VAL A 271 14.42 9.53 10.41
CA VAL A 271 13.50 9.87 11.51
C VAL A 271 12.19 10.42 10.98
N ALA A 272 12.24 11.32 10.00
CA ALA A 272 11.05 11.87 9.36
C ALA A 272 10.18 10.79 8.68
N VAL A 273 10.81 9.86 7.95
CA VAL A 273 10.12 8.68 7.40
C VAL A 273 9.52 7.83 8.50
N GLY A 274 10.21 7.72 9.64
CA GLY A 274 9.68 7.08 10.84
C GLY A 274 8.34 7.65 11.28
N PHE A 275 8.20 8.98 11.28
CA PHE A 275 6.93 9.66 11.60
C PHE A 275 5.90 9.53 10.47
N LEU A 276 6.30 9.62 9.20
CA LEU A 276 5.39 9.36 8.08
C LEU A 276 4.83 7.93 8.13
N ALA A 277 5.64 6.96 8.50
CA ALA A 277 5.22 5.57 8.71
C ALA A 277 4.35 5.38 9.97
N GLY A 278 4.29 6.38 10.86
CA GLY A 278 3.38 6.45 11.99
C GLY A 278 1.97 6.93 11.62
N ILE A 279 1.75 7.35 10.38
CA ILE A 279 0.42 7.71 9.88
C ILE A 279 -0.31 6.40 9.58
N GLY A 280 -1.11 5.90 10.52
CA GLY A 280 -1.84 4.64 10.36
C GLY A 280 -3.20 4.79 9.67
N PHE A 281 -3.85 5.95 9.82
CA PHE A 281 -5.16 6.35 9.30
C PHE A 281 -6.05 5.20 8.77
N THR A 282 -6.17 5.00 7.45
CA THR A 282 -7.11 4.01 6.89
C THR A 282 -6.80 2.58 7.30
N MET A 283 -5.53 2.16 7.22
CA MET A 283 -5.15 0.78 7.54
C MET A 283 -5.28 0.48 9.04
N SER A 284 -4.94 1.42 9.93
CA SER A 284 -5.14 1.23 11.37
C SER A 284 -6.62 1.27 11.75
N THR A 285 -7.43 2.17 11.18
CA THR A 285 -8.89 2.19 11.43
C THR A 285 -9.60 0.94 10.90
N PHE A 286 -9.13 0.38 9.78
CA PHE A 286 -9.58 -0.91 9.29
C PHE A 286 -9.30 -2.03 10.29
N ILE A 287 -8.05 -2.14 10.75
CA ILE A 287 -7.64 -3.15 11.72
C ILE A 287 -8.39 -2.98 13.04
N THR A 288 -8.70 -1.74 13.46
CA THR A 288 -9.52 -1.46 14.64
C THR A 288 -10.89 -2.14 14.54
N SER A 289 -11.60 -1.98 13.42
CA SER A 289 -12.92 -2.59 13.22
C SER A 289 -12.87 -4.12 13.29
N LEU A 290 -11.79 -4.73 12.80
CA LEU A 290 -11.59 -6.19 12.87
C LEU A 290 -11.15 -6.64 14.26
N SER A 291 -10.33 -5.85 14.94
CA SER A 291 -9.75 -6.23 16.23
C SER A 291 -10.75 -6.24 17.37
N PHE A 292 -11.76 -5.39 17.26
CA PHE A 292 -12.73 -5.15 18.32
C PHE A 292 -14.16 -5.52 17.92
N GLU A 293 -14.31 -6.42 16.94
CA GLU A 293 -15.63 -6.98 16.55
C GLU A 293 -16.39 -7.55 17.76
N TYR A 294 -15.68 -8.24 18.66
CA TYR A 294 -16.24 -8.80 19.89
C TYR A 294 -16.14 -7.88 21.12
N TYR A 295 -15.52 -6.70 21.00
CA TYR A 295 -15.31 -5.73 22.09
C TYR A 295 -15.59 -4.30 21.61
N PRO A 296 -16.83 -4.01 21.20
CA PRO A 296 -17.18 -2.77 20.52
C PRO A 296 -16.90 -1.51 21.34
N GLU A 297 -16.82 -1.62 22.68
CA GLU A 297 -16.46 -0.53 23.58
C GLU A 297 -15.09 0.10 23.29
N HIS A 298 -14.18 -0.64 22.64
CA HIS A 298 -12.85 -0.16 22.30
C HIS A 298 -12.77 0.47 20.90
N ILE A 299 -13.80 0.34 20.04
CA ILE A 299 -13.76 0.79 18.65
C ILE A 299 -13.61 2.32 18.56
N GLU A 300 -14.49 3.07 19.23
CA GLU A 300 -14.45 4.54 19.18
C GLU A 300 -13.16 5.13 19.79
N PRO A 301 -12.74 4.74 21.01
CA PRO A 301 -11.45 5.18 21.57
C PRO A 301 -10.26 4.86 20.66
N ALA A 302 -10.24 3.65 20.07
CA ALA A 302 -9.18 3.25 19.17
C ALA A 302 -9.15 4.10 17.89
N LYS A 303 -10.30 4.37 17.26
CA LYS A 303 -10.36 5.24 16.08
C LYS A 303 -9.89 6.65 16.41
N LEU A 304 -10.29 7.22 17.54
CA LEU A 304 -9.79 8.52 18.01
C LEU A 304 -8.28 8.50 18.24
N GLY A 305 -7.74 7.45 18.87
CA GLY A 305 -6.31 7.25 19.05
C GLY A 305 -5.54 7.21 17.73
N VAL A 306 -6.05 6.50 16.73
CA VAL A 306 -5.47 6.47 15.37
C VAL A 306 -5.49 7.84 14.72
N LEU A 307 -6.60 8.58 14.81
CA LEU A 307 -6.73 9.92 14.22
C LEU A 307 -5.78 10.92 14.86
N LEU A 308 -5.74 10.96 16.20
CA LEU A 308 -4.84 11.83 16.96
C LEU A 308 -3.38 11.49 16.63
N ALA A 309 -3.02 10.21 16.64
CA ALA A 309 -1.69 9.74 16.29
C ALA A 309 -1.28 10.16 14.88
N SER A 310 -2.15 9.90 13.89
CA SER A 310 -1.86 10.17 12.48
C SER A 310 -1.69 11.67 12.24
N PHE A 311 -2.54 12.49 12.86
CA PHE A 311 -2.41 13.95 12.80
C PHE A 311 -1.11 14.44 13.44
N THR A 312 -0.78 13.98 14.66
CA THR A 312 0.45 14.37 15.35
C THR A 312 1.70 13.91 14.59
N ALA A 313 1.71 12.67 14.08
CA ALA A 313 2.81 12.12 13.30
C ALA A 313 3.01 12.89 11.99
N ALA A 314 1.93 13.24 11.28
CA ALA A 314 2.00 14.08 10.08
C ALA A 314 2.58 15.47 10.37
N MET A 315 2.14 16.13 11.45
CA MET A 315 2.65 17.45 11.86
C MET A 315 4.14 17.41 12.23
N ILE A 316 4.57 16.40 12.98
CA ILE A 316 5.98 16.23 13.34
C ILE A 316 6.81 15.92 12.09
N ALA A 317 6.33 15.05 11.20
CA ALA A 317 7.02 14.74 9.94
C ALA A 317 7.21 15.99 9.07
N LEU A 318 6.16 16.80 8.91
CA LEU A 318 6.24 18.08 8.18
C LEU A 318 7.24 19.05 8.84
N GLY A 319 7.23 19.14 10.18
CA GLY A 319 8.19 19.94 10.93
C GLY A 319 9.64 19.48 10.70
N PHE A 320 9.90 18.19 10.84
CA PHE A 320 11.23 17.61 10.61
C PHE A 320 11.72 17.79 9.17
N LEU A 321 10.87 17.50 8.19
CA LEU A 321 11.22 17.62 6.77
C LEU A 321 11.43 19.07 6.36
N SER A 322 10.65 20.01 6.87
CA SER A 322 10.82 21.44 6.55
C SER A 322 12.13 22.02 7.10
N LEU A 323 12.59 21.54 8.25
CA LEU A 323 13.84 21.96 8.88
C LEU A 323 15.09 21.27 8.28
N THR A 324 14.94 20.03 7.82
CA THR A 324 16.06 19.19 7.40
C THR A 324 16.29 19.23 5.88
N SER A 325 15.23 19.44 5.11
CA SER A 325 15.31 19.49 3.66
C SER A 325 16.25 20.61 3.21
N ARG A 326 17.36 20.21 2.59
CA ARG A 326 18.17 21.09 1.75
C ARG A 326 17.58 21.01 0.35
N ASN A 327 17.39 22.18 -0.28
CA ASN A 327 16.83 22.31 -1.61
C ASN A 327 17.57 21.36 -2.58
N PRO A 328 16.92 20.31 -3.13
CA PRO A 328 17.61 19.29 -3.94
C PRO A 328 18.17 19.86 -5.26
N ASN A 329 17.74 21.08 -5.64
CA ASN A 329 18.21 21.80 -6.82
C ASN A 329 19.43 22.71 -6.58
N VAL A 330 20.07 22.63 -5.40
CA VAL A 330 21.31 23.37 -5.09
C VAL A 330 22.39 22.35 -4.74
N ASN A 331 22.97 21.72 -5.77
CA ASN A 331 24.36 21.25 -5.86
C ASN A 331 24.62 20.71 -7.26
#